data_AF-A0A955GUN3-F1
#
_entry.id   AF-A0A955GUN3-F1
#
_cell.length_a   1.000
_cell.length_b   1.000
_cell.length_c   1.000
_cell.angle_alpha   90.00
_cell.angle_beta   90.00
_cell.angle_gamma   90.00
#
_symmetry.space_group_name_H-M   'P 1'
#
loop_
_entity.id
_entity.type
_entity.pdbx_description
1 polymer ?
#
loop_
_entity_poly.entity_id
_entity_poly.type
_entity_poly.pdbx_seq_one_letter_code
_entity_poly.pdbx_strand_id
1 'polypeptide(L)'
;AMMAIEHQPDLILLDIRLPDIDGYEVYRRIRENDWGKDSNIMVLTASESTENISKNIDLPTDLILFKPEWSVPDLLERIEEQLKA
;
A
#
# COMPACT_ATOMS: atom_id res chain seq x y z
N ALA A 1 -2.87 9.59 5.00
CA ALA A 1 -3.34 8.90 6.24
C ALA A 1 -4.71 9.41 6.69
N MET A 2 -4.84 10.68 7.11
CA MET A 2 -6.08 11.16 7.74
C MET A 2 -7.33 11.07 6.84
N MET A 3 -7.21 11.43 5.56
CA MET A 3 -8.30 11.25 4.58
C MET A 3 -8.68 9.78 4.37
N ALA A 4 -7.72 8.84 4.45
CA ALA A 4 -8.03 7.42 4.31
C ALA A 4 -8.81 6.89 5.51
N ILE A 5 -8.49 7.36 6.71
CA ILE A 5 -9.22 7.00 7.94
C ILE A 5 -10.64 7.59 7.91
N GLU A 6 -10.79 8.81 7.39
CA GLU A 6 -12.07 9.49 7.27
C GLU A 6 -12.99 8.86 6.22
N HIS A 7 -12.44 8.51 5.05
CA HIS A 7 -13.22 7.98 3.92
C HIS A 7 -13.32 6.46 3.87
N GLN A 8 -12.45 5.75 4.60
CA GLN A 8 -12.46 4.29 4.70
C GLN A 8 -12.53 3.58 3.33
N PRO A 9 -11.62 3.87 2.38
CA PRO A 9 -11.69 3.32 1.03
C PRO A 9 -11.48 1.81 1.00
N ASP A 10 -12.08 1.14 0.01
CA ASP A 10 -11.94 -0.32 -0.16
C ASP A 10 -10.51 -0.78 -0.49
N LEU A 11 -9.66 0.14 -1.01
CA LEU A 11 -8.25 -0.11 -1.28
C LEU A 11 -7.42 1.17 -1.16
N ILE A 12 -6.23 1.05 -0.59
CA ILE A 12 -5.22 2.12 -0.54
C ILE A 12 -4.03 1.72 -1.41
N LEU A 13 -3.66 2.58 -2.35
CA LEU A 13 -2.37 2.52 -3.05
C LEU A 13 -1.39 3.46 -2.33
N LEU A 14 -0.35 2.91 -1.72
CA LEU A 14 0.61 3.64 -0.90
C LEU A 14 1.98 3.72 -1.58
N ASP A 15 2.50 4.92 -1.76
CA ASP A 15 3.92 5.10 -2.09
C ASP A 15 4.77 5.09 -0.81
N ILE A 16 5.92 4.40 -0.83
CA ILE A 16 6.88 4.43 0.28
C ILE A 16 7.71 5.71 0.24
N ARG A 17 8.04 6.20 -0.96
CA ARG A 17 8.88 7.39 -1.16
C ARG A 17 8.00 8.61 -1.39
N LEU A 18 7.34 9.03 -0.33
CA LEU A 18 6.62 10.29 -0.28
C LEU A 18 7.59 11.45 0.01
N PRO A 19 7.31 12.67 -0.50
CA PRO A 19 8.22 13.82 -0.35
C PRO A 19 8.30 14.39 1.07
N ASP A 20 7.18 14.41 1.79
CA ASP A 20 7.07 15.11 3.08
C ASP A 20 7.04 14.19 4.30
N ILE A 21 6.53 12.97 4.15
CA ILE A 21 6.37 11.98 5.21
C ILE A 21 6.89 10.64 4.70
N ASP A 22 7.41 9.79 5.57
CA ASP A 22 7.75 8.42 5.19
C ASP A 22 6.47 7.60 4.95
N GLY A 23 6.37 6.88 3.83
CA GLY A 23 5.25 5.98 3.57
C GLY A 23 5.12 4.86 4.62
N TYR A 24 6.20 4.45 5.26
CA TYR A 24 6.16 3.52 6.40
C TYR A 24 5.42 4.12 7.60
N GLU A 25 5.62 5.41 7.88
CA GLU A 25 4.87 6.13 8.90
C GLU A 25 3.39 6.24 8.54
N VAL A 26 3.08 6.47 7.26
CA VAL A 26 1.68 6.47 6.77
C VAL A 26 1.03 5.10 7.00
N TYR A 27 1.71 4.01 6.66
CA TYR A 27 1.24 2.65 6.91
C TYR A 27 0.94 2.42 8.39
N ARG A 28 1.88 2.76 9.28
CA ARG A 28 1.70 2.57 10.72
C ARG A 28 0.52 3.37 11.27
N ARG A 29 0.39 4.65 10.89
CA ARG A 29 -0.75 5.49 11.31
C ARG A 29 -2.10 4.93 10.86
N ILE A 30 -2.16 4.33 9.68
CA ILE A 30 -3.39 3.67 9.21
C ILE A 30 -3.66 2.45 10.10
N ARG A 31 -2.68 1.57 10.30
CA ARG A 31 -2.81 0.35 11.13
C ARG A 31 -3.12 0.60 12.62
N GLU A 32 -2.79 1.77 13.14
CA GLU A 32 -3.15 2.18 14.51
C GLU A 32 -4.66 2.46 14.69
N ASN A 33 -5.40 2.70 13.60
CA ASN A 33 -6.84 2.93 13.65
C ASN A 33 -7.62 1.61 13.53
N ASP A 34 -8.77 1.51 14.22
CA ASP A 34 -9.56 0.27 14.24
C ASP A 34 -9.98 -0.21 12.84
N TRP A 35 -10.47 0.70 11.98
CA TRP A 35 -10.75 0.38 10.57
C TRP A 35 -9.48 -0.02 9.81
N GLY A 36 -8.37 0.70 10.04
CA GLY A 36 -7.14 0.50 9.29
C GLY A 36 -6.41 -0.80 9.61
N LYS A 37 -6.71 -1.46 10.75
CA LYS A 37 -6.19 -2.80 11.07
C LYS A 37 -6.49 -3.80 9.96
N ASP A 38 -7.70 -3.73 9.41
CA ASP A 38 -8.19 -4.65 8.38
C ASP A 38 -8.26 -4.02 6.98
N SER A 39 -7.86 -2.76 6.82
CA SER A 39 -7.89 -2.10 5.50
C SER A 39 -6.95 -2.76 4.50
N ASN A 40 -7.39 -2.85 3.24
CA ASN A 40 -6.58 -3.34 2.12
C ASN A 40 -5.59 -2.25 1.68
N ILE A 41 -4.30 -2.56 1.75
CA ILE A 41 -3.22 -1.66 1.37
C ILE A 41 -2.30 -2.39 0.39
N MET A 42 -2.09 -1.80 -0.78
CA MET A 42 -1.04 -2.18 -1.71
C MET A 42 0.02 -1.09 -1.76
N VAL A 43 1.28 -1.50 -1.86
CA VAL A 43 2.41 -0.58 -1.92
C VAL A 43 2.93 -0.48 -3.35
N LEU A 44 3.21 0.74 -3.80
CA LEU A 44 3.82 1.05 -5.08
C LEU A 44 5.15 1.79 -4.84
N THR A 45 6.30 1.17 -5.08
CA THR A 45 7.63 1.76 -4.84
C THR A 45 8.50 1.77 -6.09
N ALA A 46 9.52 2.63 -6.17
CA ALA A 46 10.48 2.66 -7.29
C ALA A 46 11.95 2.47 -6.85
N SER A 47 12.21 2.34 -5.55
CA SER A 47 13.58 2.51 -5.02
C SER A 47 14.04 1.47 -4.02
N GLU A 48 13.18 0.53 -3.64
CA GLU A 48 13.47 -0.40 -2.54
C GLU A 48 12.95 -1.80 -2.84
N SER A 49 13.70 -2.82 -2.43
CA SER A 49 13.30 -4.21 -2.70
C SER A 49 12.06 -4.59 -1.91
N THR A 50 11.28 -5.51 -2.46
CA THR A 50 10.07 -6.03 -1.83
C THR A 50 10.37 -6.64 -0.46
N GLU A 51 11.51 -7.32 -0.28
CA GLU A 51 11.91 -7.90 1.01
C GLU A 51 12.27 -6.85 2.05
N ASN A 52 12.81 -5.70 1.65
CA ASN A 52 13.10 -4.62 2.60
C ASN A 52 11.81 -3.96 3.07
N ILE A 53 10.88 -3.73 2.16
CA ILE A 53 9.57 -3.17 2.50
C ILE A 53 8.81 -4.12 3.41
N SER A 54 8.69 -5.41 3.07
CA SER A 54 7.96 -6.40 3.88
C SER A 54 8.56 -6.66 5.26
N LYS A 55 9.85 -6.33 5.49
CA LYS A 55 10.45 -6.37 6.83
C LYS A 55 10.11 -5.14 7.67
N ASN A 56 9.90 -3.99 7.04
CA ASN A 56 9.59 -2.74 7.73
C ASN A 56 8.08 -2.55 7.96
N ILE A 57 7.25 -3.17 7.12
CA ILE A 57 5.81 -3.23 7.26
C ILE A 57 5.34 -4.68 7.12
N ASP A 58 4.47 -5.11 8.03
CA ASP A 58 3.88 -6.45 7.99
C ASP A 58 2.88 -6.56 6.83
N LEU A 59 3.43 -6.75 5.63
CA LEU A 59 2.69 -6.81 4.37
C LEU A 59 3.27 -7.95 3.50
N PRO A 60 2.43 -8.84 2.97
CA PRO A 60 2.84 -9.84 1.99
C PRO A 60 3.55 -9.20 0.80
N THR A 61 4.61 -9.86 0.29
CA THR A 61 5.38 -9.36 -0.84
C THR A 61 4.55 -9.18 -2.12
N ASP A 62 3.49 -9.96 -2.30
CA ASP A 62 2.61 -9.88 -3.47
C ASP A 62 1.80 -8.57 -3.53
N LEU A 63 1.67 -7.86 -2.41
CA LEU A 63 1.02 -6.56 -2.33
C LEU A 63 2.00 -5.40 -2.51
N ILE A 64 3.27 -5.68 -2.82
CA ILE A 64 4.32 -4.69 -3.04
C ILE A 64 4.73 -4.71 -4.52
N LEU A 65 4.37 -3.65 -5.24
CA LEU A 65 4.63 -3.52 -6.68
C LEU A 65 5.76 -2.53 -6.96
N PHE A 66 6.69 -2.92 -7.83
CA PHE A 66 7.85 -2.12 -8.20
C PHE A 66 7.63 -1.33 -9.50
N LYS A 67 7.69 0.00 -9.45
CA LYS A 67 7.56 0.90 -10.60
C LYS A 67 8.86 0.86 -11.44
N PRO A 68 8.80 0.85 -12.79
CA PRO A 68 7.65 0.75 -13.68
C PRO A 68 7.48 -0.68 -14.25
N GLU A 69 7.75 -1.72 -13.47
CA GLU A 69 7.78 -3.11 -13.98
C GLU A 69 6.41 -3.66 -14.40
N TRP A 70 5.36 -2.83 -14.31
CA TRP A 70 3.96 -3.16 -14.62
C TRP A 70 3.34 -2.12 -15.53
N SER A 71 2.44 -2.57 -16.40
CA SER A 71 1.58 -1.71 -17.20
C SER A 71 0.34 -1.28 -16.40
N VAL A 72 -0.36 -0.25 -16.87
CA VAL A 72 -1.64 0.18 -16.27
C VAL A 72 -2.68 -0.96 -16.28
N PRO A 73 -2.84 -1.75 -17.37
CA PRO A 73 -3.67 -2.95 -17.35
C PRO A 73 -3.33 -3.93 -16.22
N ASP A 74 -2.04 -4.25 -16.02
CA ASP A 74 -1.63 -5.20 -14.97
C ASP A 74 -1.94 -4.67 -13.56
N LEU A 75 -1.82 -3.36 -13.36
CA LEU A 75 -2.19 -2.72 -12.10
C LEU A 75 -3.70 -2.81 -11.86
N LEU A 76 -4.52 -2.59 -12.90
CA LEU A 76 -5.98 -2.66 -12.80
C LEU A 76 -6.43 -4.08 -12.46
N GLU A 77 -5.85 -5.10 -13.09
CA GLU A 77 -6.16 -6.50 -12.81
C GLU A 77 -5.92 -6.83 -11.32
N ARG A 78 -4.76 -6.44 -10.79
CA ARG A 78 -4.44 -6.63 -9.36
C ARG A 78 -5.37 -5.87 -8.43
N ILE A 79 -5.75 -4.63 -8.76
CA ILE A 79 -6.71 -3.87 -7.98
C ILE A 79 -8.06 -4.61 -7.94
N GLU A 80 -8.53 -5.11 -9.08
CA GLU A 80 -9.77 -5.88 -9.13
C GLU A 80 -9.72 -7.16 -8.31
N GLU A 81 -8.60 -7.89 -8.33
CA GLU A 81 -8.41 -9.09 -7.50
C GLU A 81 -8.51 -8.77 -6.01
N GLN A 82 -7.88 -7.68 -5.56
CA GLN A 82 -7.93 -7.25 -4.16
C GLN A 82 -9.30 -6.75 -3.72
N LEU A 83 -10.09 -6.16 -4.62
CA LEU A 83 -11.44 -5.70 -4.32
C LEU A 83 -12.50 -6.83 -4.36
N LYS A 84 -12.18 -7.98 -4.98
CA LYS A 84 -13.07 -9.15 -5.07
C LYS A 84 -12.88 -10.16 -3.92
N ALA A 85 -11.75 -10.08 -3.21
CA ALA A 85 -11.39 -10.96 -2.09
C ALA A 85 -12.11 -10.55 -0.80
#